data_AF-A0A4Y2AG61-F1
#
_entry.id   AF-A0A4Y2AG61-F1
#
_cell.length_a   1.000
_cell.length_b   1.000
_cell.length_c   1.000
_cell.angle_alpha   90.00
_cell.angle_beta   90.00
_cell.angle_gamma   90.00
#
_symmetry.space_group_name_H-M   'P 1'
#
loop_
_entity.id
_entity.type
_entity.pdbx_description
1 polymer ?
#
loop_
_entity_poly.entity_id
_entity_poly.type
_entity_poly.pdbx_seq_one_letter_code
_entity_poly.pdbx_strand_id
1 'polypeptide(L)'
;MNKIFLCEIILGITFAVIISECSALPTNLEAREKRGAINNILQHIHSKQQNEINGMFFIQHLPDLLNVKEFLRNLGGRASTFTKCFSCKFAVSFFQHYLNSGATEDDIGAVAFKICNFFRIETPRVCTGVTKLFKRELTQVLLQVALNPSEICSLLYQGCGTPISPLHEWSVPLPPFPKPPVNPPRPPKVITSDWIFFVLSGFLISLN
;
A
#
# COMPACT_ATOMS: atom_id res chain seq x y z
N MET A 1 29.90 35.17 11.96
CA MET A 1 28.46 35.04 12.25
C MET A 1 27.68 36.00 11.37
N ASN A 2 27.28 35.56 10.17
CA ASN A 2 26.37 36.28 9.27
C ASN A 2 26.27 35.47 7.98
N LYS A 3 25.13 34.80 7.79
CA LYS A 3 24.59 34.23 6.53
C LYS A 3 23.28 33.46 6.78
N ILE A 4 23.04 33.00 8.01
CA ILE A 4 21.77 32.38 8.44
C ILE A 4 20.65 33.43 8.66
N PHE A 5 20.97 34.64 9.10
CA PHE A 5 19.97 35.72 9.26
C PHE A 5 19.49 36.35 7.94
N LEU A 6 20.21 36.18 6.83
CA LEU A 6 19.76 36.72 5.53
C LEU A 6 18.73 35.82 4.84
N CYS A 7 18.72 34.51 5.13
CA CYS A 7 17.82 33.56 4.46
C CYS A 7 16.37 33.67 4.97
N GLU A 8 16.19 33.90 6.28
CA GLU A 8 14.88 34.14 6.91
C GLU A 8 14.25 35.46 6.43
N ILE A 9 15.07 36.51 6.23
CA ILE A 9 14.58 37.82 5.76
C ILE A 9 14.16 37.78 4.28
N ILE A 10 14.89 37.05 3.43
CA ILE A 10 14.57 36.97 1.99
C ILE A 10 13.34 36.07 1.75
N LEU A 11 13.17 34.95 2.48
CA LEU A 11 11.98 34.10 2.40
C LEU A 11 10.72 34.79 2.97
N GLY A 12 10.87 35.57 4.05
CA GLY A 12 9.76 36.33 4.65
C GLY A 12 9.25 37.48 3.77
N ILE A 13 10.14 38.18 3.06
CA ILE A 13 9.76 39.31 2.18
C ILE A 13 9.02 38.80 0.94
N THR A 14 9.39 37.64 0.37
CA THR A 14 8.63 37.06 -0.75
C THR A 14 7.23 36.57 -0.36
N PHE A 15 7.02 36.12 0.89
CA PHE A 15 5.71 35.68 1.35
C PHE A 15 4.78 36.87 1.70
N ALA A 16 5.35 37.97 2.19
CA ALA A 16 4.60 39.20 2.48
C ALA A 16 4.18 39.96 1.21
N VAL A 17 4.98 39.93 0.13
CA VAL A 17 4.61 40.54 -1.16
C VAL A 17 3.42 39.81 -1.79
N ILE A 18 3.36 38.48 -1.70
CA ILE A 18 2.23 37.67 -2.22
C ILE A 18 0.92 37.97 -1.46
N ILE A 19 0.98 38.31 -0.18
CA ILE A 19 -0.23 38.67 0.61
C ILE A 19 -0.67 40.13 0.37
N SER A 20 0.25 41.02 -0.02
CA SER A 20 -0.06 42.44 -0.20
C SER A 20 -0.66 42.82 -1.56
N GLU A 21 -0.66 41.92 -2.55
CA GLU A 21 -1.37 42.11 -3.83
C GLU A 21 -2.75 41.45 -3.89
N CYS A 22 -3.21 40.84 -2.78
CA CYS A 22 -4.51 40.18 -2.71
C CYS A 22 -5.65 41.06 -2.13
N SER A 23 -5.39 42.33 -1.80
CA SER A 23 -6.37 43.24 -1.18
C SER A 23 -6.81 44.44 -2.03
N ALA A 24 -6.41 44.55 -3.29
CA ALA A 24 -6.92 45.56 -4.22
C ALA A 24 -7.79 44.93 -5.32
N LEU A 25 -9.06 44.67 -5.00
CA LEU A 25 -10.10 44.30 -5.97
C LEU A 25 -10.71 45.59 -6.57
N PRO A 26 -10.50 45.93 -7.86
CA PRO A 26 -11.24 46.99 -8.51
C PRO A 26 -12.67 46.56 -8.87
N THR A 27 -13.57 47.51 -8.77
CA THR A 27 -15.03 47.40 -8.94
C THR A 27 -15.45 46.90 -10.32
N ASN A 28 -16.29 45.86 -10.26
CA ASN A 28 -17.23 45.28 -11.22
C ASN A 28 -17.78 46.25 -12.30
N LEU A 29 -17.45 46.03 -13.58
CA LEU A 29 -18.35 46.19 -14.74
C LEU A 29 -17.77 45.70 -16.10
N GLU A 30 -16.44 45.52 -16.25
CA GLU A 30 -15.81 45.13 -17.53
C GLU A 30 -15.47 43.61 -17.66
N ALA A 31 -16.08 42.73 -16.86
CA ALA A 31 -15.74 41.29 -16.83
C ALA A 31 -16.90 40.36 -17.23
N ARG A 32 -17.97 40.87 -17.84
CA ARG A 32 -19.13 40.04 -18.22
C ARG A 32 -19.00 39.39 -19.60
N GLU A 33 -18.20 39.95 -20.52
CA GLU A 33 -18.13 39.46 -21.90
C GLU A 33 -17.21 38.25 -22.12
N LYS A 34 -16.14 38.09 -21.32
CA LYS A 34 -15.25 36.90 -21.42
C LYS A 34 -15.73 35.66 -20.65
N ARG A 35 -16.86 35.73 -19.93
CA ARG A 35 -17.43 34.59 -19.18
C ARG A 35 -18.18 33.59 -20.06
N GLY A 36 -18.67 33.99 -21.24
CA GLY A 36 -19.35 33.08 -22.16
C GLY A 36 -18.41 32.05 -22.79
N ALA A 37 -17.20 32.45 -23.17
CA ALA A 37 -16.22 31.56 -23.81
C ALA A 37 -15.56 30.60 -22.82
N ILE A 38 -15.31 31.03 -21.57
CA ILE A 38 -14.70 30.20 -20.52
C ILE A 38 -15.66 29.11 -20.03
N ASN A 39 -16.98 29.39 -19.98
CA ASN A 39 -17.95 28.39 -19.56
C ASN A 39 -18.04 27.20 -20.54
N ASN A 40 -17.90 27.42 -21.84
CA ASN A 40 -17.87 26.33 -22.83
C ASN A 40 -16.60 25.47 -22.71
N ILE A 41 -15.45 26.08 -22.36
CA ILE A 41 -14.20 25.36 -22.12
C ILE A 41 -14.24 24.59 -20.79
N LEU A 42 -14.87 25.16 -19.74
CA LEU A 42 -15.10 24.49 -18.46
C LEU A 42 -16.03 23.28 -18.60
N GLN A 43 -17.06 23.34 -19.44
CA GLN A 43 -17.89 22.18 -19.75
C GLN A 43 -17.09 21.06 -20.45
N HIS A 44 -16.13 21.43 -21.30
CA HIS A 44 -15.27 20.47 -22.00
C HIS A 44 -14.19 19.83 -21.12
N ILE A 45 -13.70 20.54 -20.09
CA ILE A 45 -12.73 20.00 -19.12
C ILE A 45 -13.45 19.07 -18.12
N HIS A 46 -14.69 19.37 -17.74
CA HIS A 46 -15.48 18.54 -16.83
C HIS A 46 -15.80 17.15 -17.43
N SER A 47 -15.97 17.04 -18.75
CA SER A 47 -16.20 15.73 -19.40
C SER A 47 -14.95 14.86 -19.51
N LYS A 48 -13.73 15.44 -19.49
CA LYS A 48 -12.47 14.68 -19.60
C LYS A 48 -11.94 14.13 -18.27
N GLN A 49 -12.42 14.62 -17.14
CA GLN A 49 -12.14 14.08 -15.79
C GLN A 49 -13.14 12.99 -15.35
N GLN A 50 -14.22 12.75 -16.12
CA GLN A 50 -15.28 11.83 -15.72
C GLN A 50 -14.99 10.34 -16.06
N ASN A 51 -13.97 10.02 -16.86
CA ASN A 51 -13.72 8.63 -17.33
C ASN A 51 -12.46 7.95 -16.75
N GLU A 52 -11.81 8.55 -15.75
CA GLU A 52 -10.74 7.93 -14.94
C GLU A 52 -11.08 8.07 -13.43
N ILE A 53 -12.38 8.04 -13.09
CA ILE A 53 -12.86 7.99 -11.70
C ILE A 53 -13.90 6.87 -11.58
N ASN A 54 -13.43 5.63 -11.78
CA ASN A 54 -14.08 4.45 -11.20
C ASN A 54 -13.82 4.36 -9.67
N GLY A 55 -13.34 5.44 -9.05
CA GLY A 55 -13.06 5.57 -7.61
C GLY A 55 -14.14 6.29 -6.80
N MET A 56 -15.28 6.62 -7.40
CA MET A 56 -16.41 7.28 -6.71
C MET A 56 -17.63 6.35 -6.60
N PHE A 57 -17.40 5.07 -6.32
CA PHE A 57 -18.46 4.13 -5.92
C PHE A 57 -18.74 4.15 -4.41
N PHE A 58 -17.80 4.70 -3.61
CA PHE A 58 -17.79 4.55 -2.15
C PHE A 58 -18.63 5.55 -1.35
N ILE A 59 -19.18 6.60 -1.96
CA ILE A 59 -19.96 7.62 -1.22
C ILE A 59 -21.43 7.20 -1.02
N GLN A 60 -21.90 6.16 -1.70
CA GLN A 60 -23.31 5.76 -1.65
C GLN A 60 -23.69 4.96 -0.39
N HIS A 61 -22.73 4.33 0.28
CA HIS A 61 -22.95 3.51 1.50
C HIS A 61 -22.54 4.22 2.80
N LEU A 62 -22.47 5.57 2.78
CA LEU A 62 -21.97 6.37 3.91
C LEU A 62 -23.04 7.08 4.79
N PRO A 63 -24.25 6.54 5.07
CA PRO A 63 -25.11 7.12 6.10
C PRO A 63 -24.76 6.65 7.53
N ASP A 64 -24.12 5.50 7.72
CA ASP A 64 -23.85 4.94 9.06
C ASP A 64 -22.54 5.47 9.71
N LEU A 65 -21.68 6.13 8.94
CA LEU A 65 -20.35 6.60 9.39
C LEU A 65 -20.37 8.00 10.03
N LEU A 66 -21.52 8.68 10.03
CA LEU A 66 -21.65 10.07 10.49
C LEU A 66 -21.72 10.25 12.02
N ASN A 67 -21.92 9.18 12.80
CA ASN A 67 -22.03 9.28 14.26
C ASN A 67 -20.81 8.74 15.02
N VAL A 68 -19.66 8.66 14.36
CA VAL A 68 -18.41 8.18 14.96
C VAL A 68 -17.84 9.17 15.99
N LYS A 69 -18.16 10.46 15.88
CA LYS A 69 -17.65 11.53 16.74
C LYS A 69 -18.12 11.40 18.20
N GLU A 70 -19.37 10.99 18.41
CA GLU A 70 -19.92 10.76 19.76
C GLU A 70 -19.34 9.48 20.37
N PHE A 71 -19.14 8.44 19.54
CA PHE A 71 -18.51 7.18 19.95
C PHE A 71 -17.02 7.35 20.33
N LEU A 72 -16.26 8.18 19.58
CA LEU A 72 -14.85 8.45 19.84
C LEU A 72 -14.62 9.33 21.07
N ARG A 73 -15.56 10.23 21.40
CA ARG A 73 -15.47 11.13 22.56
C ARG A 73 -15.57 10.39 23.91
N ASN A 74 -16.30 9.27 23.94
CA ASN A 74 -16.46 8.44 25.15
C ASN A 74 -15.29 7.47 25.40
N LEU A 75 -14.27 7.47 24.53
CA LEU A 75 -13.13 6.53 24.56
C LEU A 75 -11.78 7.26 24.67
N GLY A 76 -11.69 8.37 25.39
CA GLY A 76 -10.45 9.13 25.59
C GLY A 76 -9.30 8.28 26.12
N GLY A 77 -8.40 7.83 25.24
CA GLY A 77 -7.30 6.89 25.49
C GLY A 77 -7.39 5.59 24.68
N ARG A 78 -8.59 4.99 24.57
CA ARG A 78 -8.87 3.80 23.73
C ARG A 78 -9.16 4.16 22.27
N ALA A 79 -9.46 5.43 22.02
CA ALA A 79 -9.74 5.99 20.70
C ALA A 79 -8.59 5.81 19.71
N SER A 80 -7.33 5.87 20.14
CA SER A 80 -6.18 5.73 19.23
C SER A 80 -6.06 4.30 18.67
N THR A 81 -6.20 3.28 19.52
CA THR A 81 -6.19 1.86 19.10
C THR A 81 -7.46 1.48 18.37
N PHE A 82 -8.62 1.96 18.83
CA PHE A 82 -9.90 1.73 18.14
C PHE A 82 -9.90 2.34 16.73
N THR A 83 -9.43 3.59 16.58
CA THR A 83 -9.35 4.26 15.28
C THR A 83 -8.40 3.52 14.34
N LYS A 84 -7.21 3.13 14.82
CA LYS A 84 -6.26 2.34 14.03
C LYS A 84 -6.84 1.00 13.58
N CYS A 85 -7.53 0.30 14.48
CA CYS A 85 -8.17 -0.97 14.18
C CYS A 85 -9.32 -0.80 13.16
N PHE A 86 -10.19 0.19 13.36
CA PHE A 86 -11.30 0.49 12.47
C PHE A 86 -10.81 0.87 11.08
N SER A 87 -9.83 1.78 10.98
CA SER A 87 -9.22 2.18 9.71
C SER A 87 -8.55 1.01 9.00
N CYS A 88 -7.86 0.14 9.72
CA CYS A 88 -7.27 -1.07 9.14
C CYS A 88 -8.34 -1.99 8.57
N LYS A 89 -9.37 -2.33 9.36
CA LYS A 89 -10.47 -3.21 8.92
C LYS A 89 -11.17 -2.63 7.70
N PHE A 90 -11.46 -1.34 7.73
CA PHE A 90 -12.06 -0.64 6.61
C PHE A 90 -11.20 -0.72 5.35
N ALA A 91 -9.89 -0.44 5.46
CA ALA A 91 -8.98 -0.49 4.32
C ALA A 91 -8.86 -1.91 3.72
N VAL A 92 -8.76 -2.94 4.56
CA VAL A 92 -8.67 -4.33 4.10
C VAL A 92 -9.99 -4.77 3.45
N SER A 93 -11.14 -4.48 4.07
CA SER A 93 -12.45 -4.80 3.49
C SER A 93 -12.70 -4.07 2.17
N PHE A 94 -12.30 -2.80 2.09
CA PHE A 94 -12.36 -2.03 0.84
C PHE A 94 -11.53 -2.70 -0.25
N PHE A 95 -10.30 -3.08 0.07
CA PHE A 95 -9.40 -3.72 -0.87
C PHE A 95 -9.93 -5.07 -1.35
N GLN A 96 -10.47 -5.89 -0.45
CA GLN A 96 -11.16 -7.12 -0.82
C GLN A 96 -12.34 -6.88 -1.76
N HIS A 97 -13.15 -5.86 -1.50
CA HIS A 97 -14.27 -5.52 -2.36
C HIS A 97 -13.80 -5.10 -3.76
N TYR A 98 -12.73 -4.30 -3.84
CA TYR A 98 -12.12 -3.91 -5.11
C TYR A 98 -11.65 -5.12 -5.92
N LEU A 99 -10.99 -6.08 -5.28
CA LEU A 99 -10.57 -7.33 -5.94
C LEU A 99 -11.77 -8.15 -6.43
N ASN A 100 -12.81 -8.28 -5.61
CA ASN A 100 -14.01 -9.04 -5.93
C ASN A 100 -14.91 -8.36 -6.98
N SER A 101 -14.78 -7.05 -7.18
CA SER A 101 -15.54 -6.30 -8.20
C SER A 101 -15.07 -6.55 -9.64
N GLY A 102 -14.13 -7.48 -9.85
CA GLY A 102 -13.62 -7.84 -11.17
C GLY A 102 -12.42 -7.00 -11.61
N ALA A 103 -11.56 -6.60 -10.68
CA ALA A 103 -10.31 -5.91 -11.01
C ALA A 103 -9.44 -6.77 -11.94
N THR A 104 -8.94 -6.18 -13.03
CA THR A 104 -8.11 -6.89 -14.00
C THR A 104 -6.66 -6.98 -13.54
N GLU A 105 -5.88 -7.90 -14.14
CA GLU A 105 -4.43 -8.00 -13.90
C GLU A 105 -3.70 -6.67 -14.18
N ASP A 106 -4.17 -5.92 -15.17
CA ASP A 106 -3.60 -4.62 -15.54
C ASP A 106 -3.92 -3.54 -14.50
N ASP A 107 -5.12 -3.54 -13.93
CA ASP A 107 -5.50 -2.61 -12.87
C ASP A 107 -4.63 -2.81 -11.62
N ILE A 108 -4.48 -4.07 -11.20
CA ILE A 108 -3.66 -4.45 -10.03
C ILE A 108 -2.19 -4.12 -10.28
N GLY A 109 -1.67 -4.42 -11.47
CA GLY A 109 -0.30 -4.06 -11.87
C GLY A 109 -0.05 -2.55 -11.90
N ALA A 110 -1.02 -1.76 -12.35
CA ALA A 110 -0.94 -0.30 -12.39
C ALA A 110 -0.94 0.31 -10.99
N VAL A 111 -1.78 -0.20 -10.08
CA VAL A 111 -1.77 0.20 -8.67
C VAL A 111 -0.43 -0.15 -8.01
N ALA A 112 0.08 -1.36 -8.22
CA ALA A 112 1.39 -1.77 -7.70
C ALA A 112 2.53 -0.88 -8.23
N PHE A 113 2.48 -0.49 -9.51
CA PHE A 113 3.46 0.43 -10.10
C PHE A 113 3.40 1.83 -9.49
N LYS A 114 2.19 2.36 -9.26
CA LYS A 114 1.98 3.65 -8.61
C LYS A 114 2.53 3.62 -7.18
N ILE A 115 2.26 2.56 -6.42
CA ILE A 115 2.80 2.36 -5.06
C ILE A 115 4.33 2.31 -5.10
N CYS A 116 4.92 1.50 -5.98
CA CYS A 116 6.38 1.36 -6.11
C CYS A 116 7.08 2.70 -6.36
N ASN A 117 6.53 3.53 -7.26
CA ASN A 117 7.09 4.86 -7.55
C ASN A 117 6.81 5.90 -6.46
N PHE A 118 5.60 5.89 -5.90
CA PHE A 118 5.20 6.85 -4.87
C PHE A 118 6.05 6.69 -3.61
N PHE A 119 6.29 5.44 -3.19
CA PHE A 119 7.17 5.13 -2.06
C PHE A 119 8.65 5.05 -2.42
N ARG A 120 9.02 5.27 -3.70
CA ARG A 120 10.41 5.23 -4.18
C ARG A 120 11.14 3.92 -3.80
N ILE A 121 10.46 2.78 -3.92
CA ILE A 121 11.04 1.47 -3.59
C ILE A 121 12.23 1.16 -4.50
N GLU A 122 12.06 1.43 -5.80
CA GLU A 122 13.04 1.15 -6.82
C GLU A 122 12.96 2.16 -7.98
N THR A 123 13.88 2.05 -8.94
CA THR A 123 13.81 2.90 -10.15
C THR A 123 12.51 2.64 -10.95
N PRO A 124 11.96 3.64 -11.66
CA PRO A 124 10.73 3.45 -12.43
C PRO A 124 10.82 2.30 -13.44
N ARG A 125 12.00 2.09 -14.04
CA ARG A 125 12.28 0.98 -14.95
C ARG A 125 12.12 -0.38 -14.27
N VAL A 126 12.66 -0.54 -13.06
CA VAL A 126 12.54 -1.78 -12.28
C VAL A 126 11.12 -1.97 -11.80
N CYS A 127 10.46 -0.92 -11.28
CA CYS A 127 9.05 -0.98 -10.89
C CYS A 127 8.17 -1.47 -12.05
N THR A 128 8.32 -0.93 -13.27
CA THR A 128 7.60 -1.40 -14.45
C THR A 128 7.91 -2.85 -14.79
N GLY A 129 9.19 -3.26 -14.70
CA GLY A 129 9.61 -4.63 -14.98
C GLY A 129 8.97 -5.63 -14.03
N VAL A 130 9.09 -5.38 -12.72
CA VAL A 130 8.55 -6.26 -11.67
C VAL A 130 7.03 -6.34 -11.76
N THR A 131 6.33 -5.21 -11.87
CA THR A 131 4.86 -5.25 -11.92
C THR A 131 4.35 -5.92 -13.18
N LYS A 132 5.01 -5.74 -14.33
CA LYS A 132 4.63 -6.43 -15.57
C LYS A 132 4.86 -7.94 -15.49
N LEU A 133 5.94 -8.38 -14.84
CA LEU A 133 6.29 -9.79 -14.72
C LEU A 133 5.40 -10.53 -13.71
N PHE A 134 5.05 -9.88 -12.59
CA PHE A 134 4.37 -10.55 -11.48
C PHE A 134 2.88 -10.19 -11.35
N LYS A 135 2.31 -9.33 -12.20
CA LYS A 135 0.90 -8.91 -12.06
C LYS A 135 -0.08 -10.08 -12.01
N ARG A 136 0.15 -11.14 -12.80
CA ARG A 136 -0.73 -12.30 -12.86
C ARG A 136 -0.69 -13.12 -11.58
N GLU A 137 0.51 -13.42 -11.11
CA GLU A 137 0.76 -14.16 -9.88
C GLU A 137 0.23 -13.38 -8.68
N LEU A 138 0.46 -12.05 -8.66
CA LEU A 138 -0.08 -11.17 -7.64
C LEU A 138 -1.61 -11.21 -7.63
N THR A 139 -2.27 -11.04 -8.77
CA THR A 139 -3.74 -11.11 -8.86
C THR A 139 -4.27 -12.46 -8.37
N GLN A 140 -3.63 -13.56 -8.77
CA GLN A 140 -4.06 -14.90 -8.36
C GLN A 140 -3.93 -15.11 -6.84
N VAL A 141 -2.81 -14.70 -6.25
CA VAL A 141 -2.58 -14.81 -4.81
C VAL A 141 -3.57 -13.92 -4.05
N LEU A 142 -3.83 -12.71 -4.54
CA LEU A 142 -4.76 -11.77 -3.91
C LEU A 142 -6.22 -12.27 -3.92
N LEU A 143 -6.63 -13.03 -4.94
CA LEU A 143 -7.96 -13.64 -5.02
C LEU A 143 -8.08 -14.93 -4.20
N GLN A 144 -6.99 -15.69 -4.06
CA GLN A 144 -7.01 -17.01 -3.41
C GLN A 144 -6.69 -16.95 -1.91
N VAL A 145 -5.93 -15.95 -1.46
CA VAL A 145 -5.63 -15.78 -0.04
C VAL A 145 -6.83 -15.12 0.63
N ALA A 146 -7.45 -15.82 1.57
CA ALA A 146 -8.51 -15.28 2.41
C ALA A 146 -7.93 -14.19 3.33
N LEU A 147 -7.97 -12.93 2.87
CA LEU A 147 -7.45 -11.77 3.59
C LEU A 147 -8.40 -11.30 4.71
N ASN A 148 -8.82 -12.15 5.65
CA ASN A 148 -9.80 -11.77 6.67
C ASN A 148 -9.39 -10.45 7.37
N PRO A 149 -10.18 -9.36 7.26
CA PRO A 149 -9.83 -8.05 7.81
C PRO A 149 -9.53 -8.11 9.31
N SER A 150 -10.18 -9.01 10.05
CA SER A 150 -9.94 -9.14 11.48
C SER A 150 -8.63 -9.85 11.83
N GLU A 151 -8.13 -10.73 10.96
CA GLU A 151 -6.87 -11.46 11.15
C GLU A 151 -5.67 -10.60 10.75
N ILE A 152 -5.76 -9.91 9.60
CA ILE A 152 -4.70 -9.02 9.15
C ILE A 152 -4.50 -7.87 10.15
N CYS A 153 -5.60 -7.27 10.58
CA CYS A 153 -5.50 -6.13 11.49
C CYS A 153 -5.15 -6.53 12.92
N SER A 154 -5.42 -7.77 13.35
CA SER A 154 -4.96 -8.26 14.66
C SER A 154 -3.45 -8.53 14.69
N LEU A 155 -2.83 -8.85 13.55
CA LEU A 155 -1.36 -8.92 13.42
C LEU A 155 -0.70 -7.54 13.49
N LEU A 156 -1.35 -6.50 12.95
CA LEU A 156 -0.80 -5.14 12.91
C LEU A 156 -1.03 -4.34 14.21
N TYR A 157 -2.17 -4.55 14.88
CA TYR A 157 -2.58 -3.79 16.06
C TYR A 157 -3.08 -4.71 17.18
N GLN A 158 -2.41 -4.64 18.33
CA GLN A 158 -2.83 -5.34 19.54
C GLN A 158 -4.24 -4.88 19.96
N GLY A 159 -5.14 -5.84 20.17
CA GLY A 159 -6.54 -5.58 20.52
C GLY A 159 -7.51 -5.40 19.35
N CYS A 160 -7.08 -5.62 18.10
CA CYS A 160 -7.96 -5.56 16.92
C CYS A 160 -8.61 -6.93 16.54
N GLY A 161 -8.26 -8.00 17.27
CA GLY A 161 -8.78 -9.35 17.12
C GLY A 161 -7.80 -10.40 17.68
N THR A 162 -8.07 -11.68 17.44
CA THR A 162 -7.10 -12.77 17.69
C THR A 162 -6.29 -13.01 16.42
N PRO A 163 -4.95 -12.97 16.48
CA PRO A 163 -4.12 -13.31 15.32
C PRO A 163 -4.19 -14.81 15.07
N ILE A 164 -4.86 -15.22 13.99
CA ILE A 164 -4.73 -16.58 13.44
C ILE A 164 -3.57 -16.50 12.46
N SER A 165 -2.36 -16.85 12.92
CA SER A 165 -1.21 -16.96 12.03
C SER A 165 -1.09 -18.40 11.55
N PRO A 166 -1.33 -18.71 10.27
CA PRO A 166 -1.05 -20.04 9.73
C PRO A 166 0.44 -20.42 9.76
N LEU A 167 1.33 -19.48 10.12
CA LEU A 167 2.78 -19.67 10.24
C LEU A 167 3.26 -19.85 11.69
N HIS A 168 2.37 -19.88 12.69
CA HIS A 168 2.75 -20.16 14.08
C HIS A 168 2.05 -21.41 14.60
N GLU A 169 2.83 -22.27 15.28
CA GLU A 169 2.37 -23.48 15.98
C GLU A 169 1.81 -24.61 15.10
N TRP A 170 2.42 -24.86 13.93
CA TRP A 170 2.20 -26.11 13.22
C TRP A 170 3.10 -27.21 13.82
N SER A 171 2.54 -28.41 14.01
CA SER A 171 3.31 -29.59 14.39
C SER A 171 3.16 -30.66 13.31
N VAL A 172 4.27 -31.33 12.99
CA VAL A 172 4.25 -32.51 12.12
C VAL A 172 3.97 -33.72 13.00
N PRO A 173 2.85 -34.43 12.81
CA PRO A 173 2.65 -35.69 13.52
C PRO A 173 3.73 -36.67 13.05
N LEU A 174 4.56 -37.11 13.97
CA LEU A 174 5.51 -38.17 13.70
C LEU A 174 4.75 -39.51 13.60
N PRO A 175 5.18 -40.43 12.74
CA PRO A 175 4.61 -41.77 12.71
C PRO A 175 4.81 -42.45 14.08
N PRO A 176 3.93 -43.39 14.46
CA PRO A 176 3.93 -44.00 15.80
C PRO A 176 5.11 -44.98 16.04
N PHE A 177 6.01 -45.15 15.07
CA PHE A 177 7.13 -46.07 15.20
C PHE A 177 8.20 -45.50 16.15
N PRO A 178 8.77 -46.34 17.03
CA PRO A 178 9.83 -45.89 17.92
C PRO A 178 11.05 -45.43 17.10
N LYS A 179 11.68 -44.34 17.55
CA LYS A 179 12.92 -43.85 16.95
C LYS A 179 13.97 -44.98 16.97
N PRO A 180 14.58 -45.35 15.83
CA PRO A 180 15.65 -46.34 15.79
C PRO A 180 16.80 -45.94 16.74
N PRO A 181 17.51 -46.91 17.32
CA PRO A 181 18.67 -46.60 18.16
C PRO A 181 19.70 -45.81 17.36
N VAL A 182 20.24 -44.75 17.96
CA VAL A 182 21.25 -43.90 17.33
C VAL A 182 22.58 -44.64 17.34
N ASN A 183 22.95 -45.22 16.20
CA ASN A 183 24.27 -45.80 16.00
C ASN A 183 25.17 -44.76 15.30
N PRO A 184 26.32 -44.37 15.88
CA PRO A 184 27.22 -43.45 15.21
C PRO A 184 27.73 -44.08 13.91
N PRO A 185 28.00 -43.25 12.88
CA PRO A 185 28.56 -43.74 11.63
C PRO A 185 29.89 -44.47 11.92
N ARG A 186 30.00 -45.71 11.47
CA ARG A 186 31.24 -46.49 11.60
C ARG A 186 32.28 -45.91 10.64
N PRO A 187 33.55 -45.82 11.05
CA PRO A 187 34.62 -45.41 10.14
C PRO A 187 34.68 -46.35 8.93
N PRO A 188 35.02 -45.83 7.73
CA PRO A 188 35.12 -46.64 6.53
C PRO A 188 36.18 -47.73 6.71
N LYS A 189 35.81 -48.97 6.35
CA LYS A 189 36.71 -50.12 6.41
C LYS A 189 37.50 -50.14 5.10
N VAL A 190 38.67 -49.50 5.11
CA VAL A 190 39.62 -49.37 3.97
C VAL A 190 39.12 -48.40 2.87
N ILE A 191 40.06 -47.69 2.23
CA ILE A 191 39.79 -46.70 1.17
C ILE A 191 39.30 -47.44 -0.08
N THR A 192 37.98 -47.57 -0.23
CA THR A 192 37.35 -48.13 -1.42
C THR A 192 36.47 -47.06 -2.05
N SER A 193 36.90 -46.56 -3.22
CA SER A 193 36.24 -45.53 -4.05
C SER A 193 35.67 -44.34 -3.28
N ASP A 194 36.51 -43.36 -2.98
CA ASP A 194 36.08 -42.06 -2.44
C ASP A 194 35.34 -41.28 -3.54
N TRP A 195 34.03 -41.10 -3.35
CA TRP A 195 33.23 -40.24 -4.21
C TRP A 195 33.44 -38.77 -3.83
N ILE A 196 34.04 -38.00 -4.72
CA ILE A 196 34.14 -36.55 -4.56
C ILE A 196 32.85 -35.92 -5.08
N PHE A 197 31.98 -35.49 -4.17
CA PHE A 197 30.78 -34.71 -4.51
C PHE A 197 31.13 -33.22 -4.53
N PHE A 198 31.00 -32.58 -5.69
CA PHE A 198 31.02 -31.13 -5.79
C PHE A 198 29.60 -30.60 -5.68
N VAL A 199 29.29 -29.92 -4.58
CA VAL A 199 28.02 -29.21 -4.41
C VAL A 199 28.24 -27.74 -4.71
N LEU A 200 27.72 -27.31 -5.87
CA LEU A 200 27.75 -25.93 -6.30
C LEU A 200 26.42 -25.28 -5.94
N SER A 201 26.39 -24.48 -4.88
CA SER A 201 25.22 -23.70 -4.46
C SER A 201 25.41 -22.21 -4.74
N GLY A 202 24.34 -21.53 -5.16
CA GLY A 202 24.33 -20.07 -5.28
C GLY A 202 25.00 -19.47 -6.52
N PHE A 203 25.12 -20.23 -7.63
CA PHE A 203 25.61 -19.66 -8.89
C PHE A 203 24.55 -18.73 -9.50
N LEU A 204 24.78 -17.43 -9.39
CA LEU A 204 24.06 -16.41 -10.14
C LEU A 204 24.84 -16.11 -11.42
N ILE A 205 24.32 -16.54 -12.57
CA ILE A 205 24.88 -16.18 -13.86
C ILE A 205 24.39 -14.77 -14.18
N SER A 206 25.26 -13.77 -14.00
CA SER A 206 24.98 -12.41 -14.42
C SER A 206 25.06 -12.35 -15.95
N LEU A 207 23.91 -12.29 -16.61
CA LEU A 207 23.82 -11.95 -18.03
C LEU A 207 24.09 -10.45 -18.14
N ASN A 208 25.31 -10.10 -18.56
CA ASN A 208 25.68 -8.74 -18.94
C ASN A 208 25.24 -8.45 -20.37
#